data_AF-A2DHD6-F1
#
_entry.id   AF-A2DHD6-F1
#
_cell.length_a   1.000
_cell.length_b   1.000
_cell.length_c   1.000
_cell.angle_alpha   90.00
_cell.angle_beta   90.00
_cell.angle_gamma   90.00
#
_symmetry.space_group_name_H-M   'P 1'
#
loop_
_entity.id
_entity.type
_entity.pdbx_description
1 polymer ?
#
loop_
_entity_poly.entity_id
_entity_poly.type
_entity_poly.pdbx_seq_one_letter_code
_entity_poly.pdbx_strand_id
1 'polypeptide(L)'
;MSDENLWKYDKLFAIMRGYINEKQANGDNETNDQIGRIAALIFEIEQEFLPNKKKDLTRDQRHIITMYCPRHSRENEQKRKDNYIGDTNYKELESYKLILELNNNKVPQDTFIRKLIELMKETDNLDIPREAKRSKEAHYKFLNEHIDILRELIENGLKFEYN
;
A
#
# COMPACT_ATOMS: atom_id res chain seq x y z
N MET A 1 -3.99 16.73 -11.09
CA MET A 1 -3.65 15.56 -11.93
C MET A 1 -2.38 15.88 -12.68
N SER A 2 -1.39 14.97 -12.73
CA SER A 2 -0.18 15.20 -13.55
C SER A 2 -0.51 15.10 -15.04
N ASP A 3 0.27 15.76 -15.90
CA ASP A 3 0.06 15.75 -17.36
C ASP A 3 0.07 14.33 -17.95
N GLU A 4 0.90 13.44 -17.40
CA GLU A 4 0.96 12.03 -17.77
C GLU A 4 -0.34 11.27 -17.44
N ASN A 5 -0.93 11.52 -16.27
CA ASN A 5 -2.17 10.89 -15.84
C ASN A 5 -3.39 11.43 -16.60
N LEU A 6 -3.37 12.73 -16.94
CA LEU A 6 -4.41 13.35 -17.77
C LEU A 6 -4.42 12.75 -19.19
N TRP A 7 -3.24 12.61 -19.80
CA TRP A 7 -3.09 11.97 -21.11
C TRP A 7 -3.54 10.50 -21.11
N LYS A 8 -3.19 9.75 -20.06
CA LYS A 8 -3.61 8.36 -19.89
C LYS A 8 -5.13 8.25 -19.72
N TYR A 9 -5.73 9.15 -18.95
CA TYR A 9 -7.18 9.23 -18.75
C TYR A 9 -7.91 9.47 -20.08
N ASP A 10 -7.50 10.48 -20.84
CA ASP A 10 -8.11 10.82 -22.13
C ASP A 10 -8.01 9.68 -23.14
N LYS A 11 -6.87 8.99 -23.18
CA LYS A 11 -6.65 7.81 -24.04
C LYS A 11 -7.58 6.66 -23.66
N LEU A 12 -7.70 6.35 -22.37
CA LEU A 12 -8.58 5.27 -21.89
C LEU A 12 -10.05 5.59 -22.18
N PHE A 13 -10.47 6.85 -22.00
CA PHE A 13 -11.82 7.28 -22.33
C PHE A 13 -12.14 7.17 -23.83
N ALA A 14 -11.18 7.51 -24.70
CA ALA A 14 -11.34 7.36 -26.14
C ALA A 14 -11.50 5.89 -26.55
N ILE A 15 -10.68 4.98 -25.98
CA ILE A 15 -10.78 3.54 -26.22
C ILE A 15 -12.13 2.99 -25.72
N MET A 16 -12.56 3.39 -24.51
CA MET A 16 -13.85 2.97 -23.95
C MET A 16 -15.02 3.38 -24.84
N ARG A 17 -15.01 4.60 -25.40
CA ARG A 17 -16.03 5.06 -26.35
C ARG A 17 -16.06 4.20 -27.62
N GLY A 18 -14.90 3.77 -28.12
CA GLY A 18 -14.79 2.85 -29.25
C GLY A 18 -15.53 1.54 -28.99
N TYR A 19 -15.25 0.88 -27.87
CA TYR A 19 -15.92 -0.37 -27.50
C TYR A 19 -17.41 -0.20 -27.19
N ILE A 20 -17.84 0.92 -26.61
CA ILE A 20 -19.28 1.19 -26.40
C ILE A 20 -20.02 1.26 -27.74
N ASN A 21 -19.42 1.90 -28.75
CA ASN A 21 -20.00 1.97 -30.09
C ASN A 21 -20.05 0.59 -30.77
N GLU A 22 -19.00 -0.23 -30.61
CA GLU A 22 -18.98 -1.61 -31.11
C GLU A 22 -20.01 -2.49 -30.41
N LYS A 23 -20.19 -2.36 -29.09
CA LYS A 23 -21.23 -3.05 -28.32
C LYS A 23 -22.62 -2.72 -28.83
N GLN A 24 -22.89 -1.45 -29.14
CA GLN A 24 -24.19 -1.04 -29.68
C GLN A 24 -24.49 -1.70 -31.04
N ALA A 25 -23.46 -2.04 -31.80
CA ALA A 25 -23.59 -2.72 -33.09
C ALA A 25 -23.77 -4.24 -32.94
N ASN A 26 -22.99 -4.91 -32.07
CA ASN A 26 -22.85 -6.38 -32.08
C ASN A 26 -23.20 -7.09 -30.76
N GLY A 27 -23.35 -6.36 -29.65
CA GLY A 27 -23.94 -6.87 -28.41
C GLY A 27 -23.28 -8.08 -27.74
N ASP A 28 -21.96 -8.31 -27.92
CA ASP A 28 -21.30 -9.49 -27.37
C ASP A 28 -20.76 -9.33 -25.92
N ASN A 29 -20.55 -10.48 -25.26
CA ASN A 29 -20.07 -10.54 -23.87
C ASN A 29 -18.59 -10.16 -23.72
N GLU A 30 -17.79 -10.31 -24.76
CA GLU A 30 -16.37 -9.99 -24.74
C GLU A 30 -16.15 -8.46 -24.73
N THR A 31 -16.94 -7.73 -25.51
CA THR A 31 -16.96 -6.26 -25.51
C THR A 31 -17.43 -5.72 -24.16
N ASN A 32 -18.39 -6.37 -23.51
CA ASN A 32 -18.81 -6.02 -22.14
C ASN A 32 -17.66 -6.16 -21.13
N ASP A 33 -16.87 -7.22 -21.22
CA ASP A 33 -15.72 -7.43 -20.34
C ASP A 33 -14.64 -6.36 -20.57
N GLN A 34 -14.35 -6.01 -21.83
CA GLN A 34 -13.39 -4.95 -22.17
C GLN A 34 -13.84 -3.57 -21.67
N ILE A 35 -15.12 -3.22 -21.85
CA ILE A 35 -15.69 -1.98 -21.30
C ILE A 35 -15.54 -1.97 -19.77
N GLY A 36 -15.87 -3.06 -19.10
CA GLY A 36 -15.74 -3.19 -17.65
C GLY A 36 -14.30 -2.99 -17.15
N ARG A 37 -13.32 -3.59 -17.82
CA ARG A 37 -11.89 -3.43 -17.51
C ARG A 37 -11.39 -2.01 -17.69
N ILE A 38 -11.75 -1.35 -18.79
CA ILE A 38 -11.33 0.03 -19.06
C ILE A 38 -12.01 1.00 -18.08
N ALA A 39 -13.30 0.81 -17.80
CA ALA A 39 -14.03 1.61 -16.81
C ALA A 39 -13.42 1.48 -15.41
N ALA A 40 -13.02 0.28 -15.01
CA ALA A 40 -12.33 0.06 -13.73
C ALA A 40 -11.02 0.85 -13.63
N LEU A 41 -10.19 0.85 -14.69
CA LEU A 41 -8.94 1.63 -14.74
C LEU A 41 -9.18 3.13 -14.69
N ILE A 42 -10.21 3.63 -15.38
CA ILE A 42 -10.62 5.04 -15.34
C ILE A 42 -10.99 5.44 -13.91
N PHE A 43 -11.82 4.64 -13.23
CA PHE A 43 -12.24 4.94 -11.87
C PHE A 43 -11.10 4.85 -10.85
N GLU A 44 -10.11 3.96 -11.06
CA GLU A 44 -8.89 3.94 -10.24
C GLU A 44 -8.08 5.24 -10.41
N ILE A 45 -7.91 5.73 -11.64
CA ILE A 45 -7.23 7.01 -11.90
C ILE A 45 -8.00 8.15 -11.23
N GLU A 46 -9.33 8.22 -11.35
CA GLU A 46 -10.13 9.26 -10.68
C GLU A 46 -9.97 9.21 -9.16
N GLN A 47 -9.97 8.01 -8.57
CA GLN A 47 -9.84 7.80 -7.14
C GLN A 47 -8.52 8.36 -6.57
N GLU A 48 -7.43 8.38 -7.36
CA GLU A 48 -6.16 8.97 -6.93
C GLU A 48 -6.25 10.47 -6.62
N PHE A 49 -7.21 11.17 -7.22
CA PHE A 49 -7.38 12.63 -7.11
C PHE A 49 -8.55 13.06 -6.24
N LEU A 50 -9.32 12.11 -5.69
CA LEU A 50 -10.42 12.41 -4.77
C LEU A 50 -9.89 12.74 -3.37
N PRO A 51 -10.37 13.82 -2.71
CA PRO A 51 -10.00 14.15 -1.33
C PRO A 51 -10.27 13.01 -0.35
N ASN A 52 -11.37 12.26 -0.56
CA ASN A 52 -11.71 11.08 0.21
C ASN A 52 -11.94 9.86 -0.68
N LYS A 53 -10.84 9.20 -1.03
CA LYS A 53 -10.75 8.01 -1.90
C LYS A 53 -11.83 6.94 -1.66
N LYS A 54 -12.34 6.77 -0.43
CA LYS A 54 -13.36 5.74 -0.11
C LYS A 54 -14.79 6.25 -0.14
N LYS A 55 -15.04 7.51 0.27
CA LYS A 55 -16.38 8.08 0.38
C LYS A 55 -16.89 8.66 -0.94
N ASP A 56 -15.99 9.13 -1.78
CA ASP A 56 -16.35 9.90 -2.98
C ASP A 56 -16.69 9.02 -4.20
N LEU A 57 -16.51 7.69 -4.11
CA LEU A 57 -16.96 6.75 -5.14
C LEU A 57 -18.40 6.27 -4.90
N THR A 58 -19.16 6.14 -5.99
CA THR A 58 -20.49 5.53 -5.95
C THR A 58 -20.40 4.01 -5.69
N ARG A 59 -21.53 3.40 -5.31
CA ARG A 59 -21.61 1.94 -5.12
C ARG A 59 -21.26 1.19 -6.40
N ASP A 60 -21.72 1.67 -7.55
CA ASP A 60 -21.55 1.01 -8.84
C ASP A 60 -20.10 1.13 -9.34
N GLN A 61 -19.46 2.29 -9.19
CA GLN A 61 -18.04 2.45 -9.48
C GLN A 61 -17.19 1.49 -8.64
N ARG A 62 -17.46 1.38 -7.34
CA ARG A 62 -16.78 0.41 -6.46
C ARG A 62 -17.02 -1.03 -6.91
N HIS A 63 -18.23 -1.35 -7.35
CA HIS A 63 -18.56 -2.68 -7.84
C HIS A 63 -17.79 -3.01 -9.13
N ILE A 64 -17.75 -2.09 -10.08
CA ILE A 64 -17.02 -2.23 -11.35
C ILE A 64 -15.52 -2.41 -11.09
N ILE A 65 -14.91 -1.57 -10.24
CA ILE A 65 -13.52 -1.75 -9.83
C ILE A 65 -13.32 -3.14 -9.23
N THR A 66 -14.18 -3.56 -8.30
CA THR A 66 -14.03 -4.87 -7.63
C THR A 66 -14.18 -6.06 -8.58
N MET A 67 -15.05 -5.93 -9.58
CA MET A 67 -15.39 -6.99 -10.53
C MET A 67 -14.34 -7.13 -11.65
N TYR A 68 -13.84 -5.99 -12.17
CA TYR A 68 -13.04 -5.96 -13.39
C TYR A 68 -11.59 -5.52 -13.20
N CYS A 69 -11.27 -4.78 -12.13
CA CYS A 69 -9.88 -4.76 -11.68
C CYS A 69 -9.63 -6.09 -10.97
N PRO A 70 -8.66 -6.91 -11.43
CA PRO A 70 -8.27 -8.07 -10.67
C PRO A 70 -7.87 -7.57 -9.29
N ARG A 71 -8.65 -7.92 -8.25
CA ARG A 71 -8.23 -7.78 -6.83
C ARG A 71 -6.79 -8.16 -6.82
N HIS A 72 -5.89 -7.20 -6.54
CA HIS A 72 -4.45 -7.34 -6.73
C HIS A 72 -4.09 -8.80 -6.53
N SER A 73 -3.84 -9.50 -7.65
CA SER A 73 -3.63 -10.95 -7.63
C SER A 73 -2.60 -11.25 -6.55
N ARG A 74 -2.56 -12.46 -6.01
CA ARG A 74 -1.50 -12.85 -5.09
C ARG A 74 -0.11 -12.36 -5.56
N GLU A 75 0.12 -12.35 -6.87
CA GLU A 75 1.25 -11.71 -7.56
C GLU A 75 1.38 -10.19 -7.35
N ASN A 76 0.33 -9.39 -7.51
CA ASN A 76 0.41 -7.94 -7.29
C ASN A 76 0.57 -7.58 -5.80
N GLU A 77 -0.03 -8.34 -4.88
CA GLU A 77 0.26 -8.19 -3.44
C GLU A 77 1.72 -8.53 -3.16
N GLN A 78 2.25 -9.59 -3.79
CA GLN A 78 3.65 -9.96 -3.69
C GLN A 78 4.56 -8.88 -4.28
N LYS A 79 4.25 -8.32 -5.46
CA LYS A 79 4.99 -7.20 -6.06
C LYS A 79 4.99 -5.95 -5.18
N ARG A 80 3.85 -5.60 -4.55
CA ARG A 80 3.79 -4.48 -3.60
C ARG A 80 4.69 -4.73 -2.39
N LYS A 81 4.65 -5.94 -1.85
CA LYS A 81 5.51 -6.35 -0.74
C LYS A 81 6.99 -6.30 -1.14
N ASP A 82 7.33 -6.85 -2.30
CA ASP A 82 8.68 -6.90 -2.83
C ASP A 82 9.21 -5.50 -3.17
N ASN A 83 8.36 -4.60 -3.67
CA ASN A 83 8.74 -3.21 -3.90
C ASN A 83 8.97 -2.45 -2.58
N TYR A 84 8.10 -2.65 -1.58
CA TYR A 84 8.27 -1.99 -0.28
C TYR A 84 9.49 -2.51 0.44
N ILE A 85 9.77 -3.82 0.44
CA ILE A 85 10.98 -4.35 1.10
C ILE A 85 12.21 -4.07 0.24
N GLY A 86 12.13 -4.22 -1.08
CA GLY A 86 13.25 -4.14 -2.01
C GLY A 86 14.35 -5.14 -1.65
N ASP A 87 15.60 -4.73 -1.86
CA ASP A 87 16.79 -5.52 -1.49
C ASP A 87 17.21 -5.33 -0.02
N THR A 88 16.31 -4.84 0.82
CA THR A 88 16.65 -4.47 2.20
C THR A 88 17.02 -5.69 3.03
N ASN A 89 18.31 -5.83 3.37
CA ASN A 89 18.75 -6.74 4.41
C ASN A 89 18.50 -6.11 5.79
N TYR A 90 17.36 -6.43 6.40
CA TYR A 90 16.96 -5.81 7.66
C TYR A 90 17.96 -5.99 8.81
N LYS A 91 18.85 -6.99 8.76
CA LYS A 91 19.88 -7.21 9.78
C LYS A 91 21.00 -6.17 9.75
N GLU A 92 21.17 -5.48 8.63
CA GLU A 92 22.17 -4.43 8.44
C GLU A 92 21.65 -3.05 8.83
N LEU A 93 20.31 -2.91 8.92
CA LEU A 93 19.63 -1.69 9.32
C LEU A 93 20.00 -1.25 10.73
N GLU A 94 19.97 0.06 10.94
CA GLU A 94 20.28 0.64 12.24
C GLU A 94 19.21 0.31 13.27
N SER A 95 17.93 0.38 12.88
CA SER A 95 16.80 0.00 13.74
C SER A 95 16.96 -1.41 14.31
N TYR A 96 17.46 -2.36 13.52
CA TYR A 96 17.72 -3.71 13.97
C TYR A 96 18.83 -3.78 15.01
N LYS A 97 19.95 -3.08 14.78
CA LYS A 97 21.08 -3.05 15.71
C LYS A 97 20.70 -2.42 17.05
N LEU A 98 20.01 -1.28 17.02
CA LEU A 98 19.53 -0.60 18.24
C LEU A 98 18.61 -1.50 19.07
N ILE A 99 17.62 -2.11 18.41
CA ILE A 99 16.66 -2.98 19.10
C ILE A 99 17.34 -4.25 19.63
N LEU A 100 18.31 -4.79 18.89
CA LEU A 100 19.09 -5.94 19.31
C LEU A 100 19.89 -5.61 20.57
N GLU A 101 20.59 -4.48 20.60
CA GLU A 101 21.35 -4.00 21.76
C GLU A 101 20.45 -3.79 22.98
N LEU A 102 19.31 -3.13 22.81
CA LEU A 102 18.34 -2.91 23.88
C LEU A 102 17.74 -4.20 24.44
N ASN A 103 17.62 -5.23 23.61
CA ASN A 103 17.08 -6.52 24.00
C ASN A 103 18.19 -7.53 24.36
N ASN A 104 19.28 -7.05 25.00
CA ASN A 104 20.41 -7.87 25.45
C ASN A 104 21.04 -8.73 24.35
N ASN A 105 21.21 -8.15 23.16
CA ASN A 105 21.69 -8.81 21.96
C ASN A 105 20.86 -10.03 21.50
N LYS A 106 19.59 -10.11 21.93
CA LYS A 106 18.66 -11.16 21.52
C LYS A 106 17.65 -10.59 20.52
N VAL A 107 17.35 -11.37 19.49
CA VAL A 107 16.33 -10.97 18.52
C VAL A 107 14.96 -11.01 19.19
N PRO A 108 14.23 -9.88 19.29
CA PRO A 108 12.90 -9.87 19.90
C PRO A 108 11.87 -10.60 19.03
N GLN A 109 10.76 -10.96 19.67
CA GLN A 109 9.61 -11.54 18.98
C GLN A 109 8.96 -10.51 18.04
N ASP A 110 8.35 -11.00 16.95
CA ASP A 110 7.67 -10.15 15.96
C ASP A 110 6.53 -9.31 16.58
N THR A 111 5.82 -9.89 17.54
CA THR A 111 4.74 -9.23 18.29
C THR A 111 5.21 -7.99 19.04
N PHE A 112 6.44 -8.03 19.57
CA PHE A 112 7.05 -6.89 20.24
C PHE A 112 7.29 -5.74 19.25
N ILE A 113 7.90 -6.05 18.11
CA ILE A 113 8.22 -5.07 17.06
C ILE A 113 6.95 -4.37 16.55
N ARG A 114 5.86 -5.12 16.40
CA ARG A 114 4.56 -4.55 16.02
C ARG A 114 4.03 -3.55 17.06
N LYS A 115 4.13 -3.88 18.35
CA LYS A 115 3.71 -2.98 19.43
C LYS A 115 4.56 -1.71 19.49
N LEU A 116 5.87 -1.82 19.20
CA LEU A 116 6.74 -0.65 19.11
C LEU A 116 6.31 0.30 17.98
N ILE A 117 5.96 -0.25 16.81
CA ILE A 117 5.42 0.54 15.69
C ILE A 117 4.08 1.19 16.05
N GLU A 118 3.22 0.48 16.79
CA GLU A 118 1.96 1.06 17.29
C GLU A 118 2.20 2.21 18.26
N LEU A 119 3.17 2.08 19.18
CA LEU A 119 3.57 3.14 20.09
C LEU A 119 4.08 4.38 19.33
N MET A 120 4.98 4.22 18.36
CA MET A 120 5.49 5.32 17.52
C MET A 120 4.36 6.05 16.76
N LYS A 121 3.34 5.30 16.33
CA LYS A 121 2.16 5.91 15.71
C LYS A 121 1.37 6.74 16.71
N GLU A 122 1.24 6.30 17.95
CA GLU A 122 0.50 7.04 18.98
C GLU A 122 1.24 8.30 19.43
N THR A 123 2.57 8.27 19.50
CA THR A 123 3.39 9.42 19.91
C THR A 123 3.50 10.48 18.82
N ASP A 124 3.71 10.08 17.57
CA ASP A 124 4.08 10.99 16.48
C ASP A 124 3.06 11.05 15.34
N ASN A 125 1.88 10.44 15.53
CA ASN A 125 0.79 10.42 14.56
C ASN A 125 1.21 9.95 13.16
N LEU A 126 2.07 8.92 13.10
CA LEU A 126 2.60 8.38 11.85
C LEU A 126 1.54 7.60 11.05
N ASP A 127 1.54 7.78 9.73
CA ASP A 127 0.80 6.88 8.84
C ASP A 127 1.63 5.62 8.57
N ILE A 128 1.13 4.47 9.05
CA ILE A 128 1.83 3.20 8.87
C ILE A 128 1.35 2.57 7.56
N PRO A 129 2.21 2.43 6.53
CA PRO A 129 1.83 1.77 5.30
C PRO A 129 1.42 0.33 5.59
N ARG A 130 0.46 -0.19 4.84
CA ARG A 130 -0.07 -1.55 5.03
C ARG A 130 1.06 -2.59 5.00
N GLU A 131 2.03 -2.40 4.12
CA GLU A 131 3.18 -3.28 3.87
C GLU A 131 4.08 -3.38 5.09
N ALA A 132 4.30 -2.28 5.82
CA ALA A 132 5.11 -2.25 7.03
C ALA A 132 4.61 -3.24 8.08
N LYS A 133 3.33 -3.62 8.08
CA LYS A 133 2.75 -4.56 9.07
C LYS A 133 2.81 -6.04 8.69
N ARG A 134 3.33 -6.39 7.49
CA ARG A 134 3.13 -7.71 6.87
C ARG A 134 4.29 -8.69 7.02
N SER A 135 5.50 -8.21 7.26
CA SER A 135 6.65 -9.08 7.55
C SER A 135 7.63 -8.41 8.51
N LYS A 136 8.48 -9.24 9.12
CA LYS A 136 9.55 -8.79 10.00
C LYS A 136 10.50 -7.81 9.31
N GLU A 137 10.87 -8.08 8.06
CA GLU A 137 11.72 -7.14 7.29
C GLU A 137 11.04 -5.79 7.11
N ALA A 138 9.75 -5.80 6.77
CA ALA A 138 8.98 -4.58 6.57
C ALA A 138 8.85 -3.76 7.85
N HIS A 139 8.75 -4.41 9.02
CA HIS A 139 8.77 -3.71 10.30
C HIS A 139 10.09 -2.98 10.54
N TYR A 140 11.23 -3.67 10.39
CA TYR A 140 12.54 -3.05 10.62
C TYR A 140 12.85 -1.97 9.60
N LYS A 141 12.41 -2.15 8.34
CA LYS A 141 12.50 -1.10 7.32
C LYS A 141 11.74 0.14 7.75
N PHE A 142 10.47 0.01 8.14
CA PHE A 142 9.66 1.12 8.63
C PHE A 142 10.31 1.83 9.83
N LEU A 143 10.79 1.05 10.81
CA LEU A 143 11.49 1.59 11.98
C LEU A 143 12.78 2.33 11.59
N ASN A 144 13.47 1.89 10.53
CA ASN A 144 14.68 2.54 10.03
C ASN A 144 14.36 3.81 9.21
N GLU A 145 13.23 3.84 8.50
CA GLU A 145 12.71 5.04 7.82
C GLU A 145 12.35 6.14 8.85
N HIS A 146 12.03 5.76 10.08
CA HIS A 146 11.69 6.63 11.20
C HIS A 146 12.69 6.51 12.37
N ILE A 147 13.98 6.36 12.05
CA ILE A 147 15.04 6.06 13.04
C ILE A 147 15.16 7.11 14.15
N ASP A 148 14.92 8.38 13.84
CA ASP A 148 15.05 9.48 14.82
C ASP A 148 14.01 9.36 15.94
N ILE A 149 12.76 9.04 15.59
CA ILE A 149 11.67 8.81 16.56
C ILE A 149 11.99 7.57 17.41
N LEU A 150 12.52 6.52 16.77
CA LEU A 150 12.91 5.31 17.49
C LEU A 150 14.01 5.63 18.52
N ARG A 151 15.05 6.38 18.14
CA ARG A 151 16.12 6.81 19.05
C ARG A 151 15.56 7.65 20.20
N GLU A 152 14.68 8.61 19.91
CA GLU A 152 14.06 9.45 20.94
C GLU A 152 13.25 8.63 21.95
N LEU A 153 12.46 7.65 21.50
CA LEU A 153 11.73 6.74 22.39
C LEU A 153 12.67 5.93 23.29
N ILE A 154 13.78 5.46 22.73
CA ILE A 154 14.80 4.70 23.46
C ILE A 154 15.46 5.58 24.53
N GLU A 155 15.86 6.80 24.17
CA GLU A 155 16.48 7.78 25.06
C GLU A 155 15.54 8.20 26.21
N ASN A 156 14.24 8.33 25.92
CA ASN A 156 13.21 8.64 26.90
C ASN A 156 12.85 7.47 27.84
N GLY A 157 13.61 6.39 27.82
CA GLY A 157 13.56 5.34 28.83
C GLY A 157 12.69 4.14 28.48
N LEU A 158 12.45 3.88 27.19
CA LEU A 158 11.86 2.61 26.75
C LEU A 158 12.75 1.44 27.25
N LYS A 159 12.27 0.71 28.26
CA LYS A 159 12.94 -0.48 28.81
C LYS A 159 12.17 -1.74 28.47
N PHE A 160 12.92 -2.78 28.15
CA PHE A 160 12.39 -4.10 27.81
C PHE A 160 12.29 -4.92 29.10
N GLU A 161 11.06 -5.15 29.58
CA GLU A 161 10.82 -6.05 30.72
C GLU A 161 10.53 -7.47 30.21
N TYR A 162 11.34 -8.43 30.65
CA TYR A 162 11.08 -9.86 30.43
C TYR A 162 10.17 -10.35 31.55
N ASN A 163 8.94 -10.74 31.19
CA ASN A 163 8.10 -11.59 32.04
C ASN A 163 8.37 -13.07 31.73
#